data_AF-A0A3R7QLL6-F1
#
_entry.id   AF-A0A3R7QLL6-F1
#
_cell.length_a   1.000
_cell.length_b   1.000
_cell.length_c   1.000
_cell.angle_alpha   90.00
_cell.angle_beta   90.00
_cell.angle_gamma   90.00
#
_symmetry.space_group_name_H-M   'P 1'
#
loop_
_entity.id
_entity.type
_entity.pdbx_description
1 polymer ?
#
loop_
_entity_poly.entity_id
_entity_poly.type
_entity_poly.pdbx_seq_one_letter_code
_entity_poly.pdbx_strand_id
1 'polypeptide(L)' 'MKKRNFIAKDLMSKKYKIRIVKPKKGKGSFKRKKK' A
#
# COMPACT_ATOMS: atom_id res chain seq x y z
N MET A 1 16.96 -1.76 -24.07
CA MET A 1 15.80 -0.91 -24.43
C MET A 1 15.48 0.06 -23.30
N LYS A 2 15.88 1.34 -23.41
CA LYS A 2 15.52 2.38 -22.45
C LYS A 2 14.02 2.66 -22.58
N LYS A 3 13.21 2.20 -21.62
CA LYS A 3 11.79 2.61 -21.54
C LYS A 3 11.77 4.14 -21.38
N ARG A 4 11.17 4.84 -22.34
CA ARG A 4 11.08 6.33 -22.38
C ARG A 4 10.35 6.91 -21.16
N ASN A 5 9.51 6.10 -20.51
CA ASN A 5 8.69 6.55 -19.39
C ASN A 5 9.27 6.12 -18.03
N PHE A 6 10.12 6.98 -17.46
CA PHE A 6 10.72 6.79 -16.14
C PHE A 6 9.67 6.89 -15.00
N ILE A 7 8.61 7.66 -15.21
CA ILE A 7 7.51 7.82 -14.25
C ILE A 7 6.77 6.49 -14.07
N ALA A 8 6.45 5.80 -15.16
CA ALA A 8 5.79 4.49 -15.10
C ALA A 8 6.63 3.44 -14.34
N LYS A 9 7.97 3.51 -14.47
CA LYS A 9 8.89 2.64 -13.72
C LYS A 9 8.87 2.97 -12.21
N ASP A 10 8.80 4.25 -11.86
CA ASP A 10 8.71 4.70 -10.45
C ASP A 10 7.34 4.34 -9.84
N LEU A 11 6.24 4.52 -10.58
CA LEU A 11 4.88 4.18 -10.13
C LEU A 11 4.71 2.68 -9.79
N MET A 12 5.35 1.80 -10.56
CA MET A 12 5.32 0.35 -10.29
C MET A 12 6.30 -0.09 -9.18
N SER A 13 7.12 0.84 -8.67
CA SER A 13 8.01 0.56 -7.54
C SER A 13 7.23 0.39 -6.24
N LYS A 14 7.88 -0.18 -5.22
CA LYS A 14 7.30 -0.33 -3.87
C LYS A 14 6.88 1.00 -3.24
N LYS A 15 7.37 2.14 -3.75
CA LYS A 15 7.07 3.48 -3.25
C LYS A 15 5.58 3.82 -3.32
N TYR A 16 4.91 3.50 -4.44
CA TYR A 16 3.50 3.84 -4.65
C TYR A 16 2.58 2.62 -4.61
N LYS A 17 3.03 1.50 -4.02
CA LYS A 17 2.14 0.38 -3.76
C LYS A 17 1.03 0.82 -2.80
N ILE A 18 -0.22 0.48 -3.14
CA ILE A 18 -1.39 0.78 -2.31
C ILE A 18 -1.20 0.18 -0.91
N ARG A 19 -1.32 1.03 0.11
CA ARG A 19 -1.25 0.62 1.52
C ARG A 19 -2.66 0.45 2.05
N ILE A 20 -3.00 -0.78 2.42
CA ILE A 20 -4.31 -1.10 3.01
C ILE A 20 -4.24 -0.82 4.52
N VAL A 21 -5.04 0.13 4.99
CA VAL A 21 -5.14 0.48 6.42
C VAL A 21 -6.19 -0.41 7.09
N LYS A 22 -5.89 -0.93 8.28
CA LYS A 22 -6.82 -1.74 9.06
C LYS A 22 -8.00 -0.88 9.53
N PRO A 23 -9.26 -1.33 9.36
CA PRO A 23 -10.42 -0.58 9.84
C PRO A 23 -10.44 -0.51 11.37
N LYS A 24 -11.04 0.56 11.92
CA LYS A 24 -11.18 0.74 13.37
C LYS A 24 -12.34 -0.07 13.98
N LYS A 25 -13.38 -0.34 13.20
CA LYS A 25 -14.58 -1.13 13.57
C LYS A 25 -14.96 -2.05 12.40
N GLY A 26 -15.61 -3.19 12.68
CA GLY A 26 -16.07 -4.14 11.67
C GLY A 26 -15.11 -5.30 11.37
N LYS A 27 -15.20 -5.86 10.15
CA LYS A 27 -14.40 -7.03 9.75
C LYS A 27 -12.91 -6.71 9.76
N GLY A 28 -12.15 -7.55 10.44
CA GLY A 28 -10.70 -7.36 10.55
C GLY A 28 -10.31 -6.14 11.36
N SER A 29 -11.18 -5.56 12.21
CA SER A 29 -10.81 -4.47 13.13
C SER A 29 -10.35 -4.95 14.51
N PHE A 30 -10.69 -6.19 14.89
CA PHE A 30 -10.36 -6.75 16.20
C PHE A 30 -8.85 -6.76 16.46
N LYS A 31 -8.43 -6.22 17.60
CA LYS A 31 -7.04 -6.28 18.11
C LYS A 31 -7.08 -6.96 19.47
N ARG A 32 -6.29 -8.02 19.65
CA ARG A 32 -6.25 -8.80 20.90
C ARG A 32 -5.73 -7.98 22.08
N LYS A 33 -4.64 -7.25 21.87
CA LYS A 33 -4.14 -6.25 22.82
C LYS A 33 -4.46 -4.87 22.24
N LYS A 34 -5.27 -4.08 22.95
CA LYS A 34 -5.36 -2.65 22.68
C LYS A 34 -4.10 -2.00 23.28
N LYS A 35 -3.44 -1.16 22.50
CA LYS A 35 -2.48 -0.21 23.03
C LYS A 35 -3.26 1.03 23.45
#